data_AF-A0A7W4E9N8-F1
#
_entry.id   AF-A0A7W4E9N8-F1
#
_cell.length_a   1.000
_cell.length_b   1.000
_cell.length_c   1.000
_cell.angle_alpha   90.00
_cell.angle_beta   90.00
_cell.angle_gamma   90.00
#
_symmetry.space_group_name_H-M   'P 1'
#
loop_
_entity.id
_entity.type
_entity.pdbx_description
1 polymer ?
#
loop_
_entity_poly.entity_id
_entity_poly.type
_entity_poly.pdbx_seq_one_letter_code
_entity_poly.pdbx_strand_id
1 'polypeptide(L)'
;MNNYHTITISAEMSRTAAIKFIKNSLAENPGVIVVDLLEAGFPLHRDFFLVLSRKFPRDRFILRVKSEKIVELTRSLGLQAEVAGIRAEFERAYTGQNIATHNMSMMEYFLYEVRHGWLWLKFVIFERKKDEPKLLHYKKTNFQMVLIVAGLILSLVLLLFIFHFAISKTIVTISPQVSVRPVSANIVYRLEGATGSILETKNVLRLKKIEMPVEISQKFSVTSIDAESSRNAHGIVTIYNELTTQQELRPSTRFVTDDGVVFRTKDWVRVPATRSLNGITEMGVVEAEVVADVNDESGKLIGQRGNIAAGTNLIIPGLKFNRDKVYAKAKDNFSGGENPSVHVLTEDELKSFQNTLSEKLQKEGREKIEQSLANIKNSTGEDFALLIPDTLKMGETGYEIISGHKVGDVTDEIELKARANVTATVFDRKATINFLTEKFRENLLRGTNKELAIHPDTLRVSNVISRTEDDSEIKATLEMNASTVYDFENASNELTRRLKIIIAGTSEKDALDHLINEGQIKEATIQNTPFWLHSVSSSPENIEFVIKK
;
A
#
# COMPACT_ATOMS: atom_id res chain seq x y z
N MET A 1 -51.59 -67.54 26.63
CA MET A 1 -52.86 -66.91 26.20
C MET A 1 -53.80 -68.05 25.86
N ASN A 2 -54.86 -68.26 26.65
CA ASN A 2 -55.91 -69.20 26.26
C ASN A 2 -56.68 -68.55 25.10
N ASN A 3 -56.66 -69.18 23.92
CA ASN A 3 -57.40 -68.71 22.75
C ASN A 3 -58.90 -68.95 22.96
N TYR A 4 -59.55 -68.05 23.70
CA TYR A 4 -61.01 -68.03 23.80
C TYR A 4 -61.60 -67.50 22.49
N HIS A 5 -62.67 -68.15 22.02
CA HIS A 5 -63.41 -67.67 20.86
C HIS A 5 -64.10 -66.35 21.20
N THR A 6 -63.75 -65.26 20.50
CA THR A 6 -64.27 -63.91 20.77
C THR A 6 -65.40 -63.59 19.80
N ILE A 7 -66.56 -63.20 20.33
CA ILE A 7 -67.69 -62.69 19.56
C ILE A 7 -67.87 -61.20 19.83
N THR A 8 -68.11 -60.42 18.78
CA THR A 8 -68.26 -58.96 18.89
C THR A 8 -69.71 -58.56 18.71
N ILE A 9 -70.25 -57.78 19.65
CA ILE A 9 -71.58 -57.18 19.54
C ILE A 9 -71.46 -55.85 18.81
N SER A 10 -71.86 -55.84 17.53
CA SER A 10 -71.87 -54.64 16.69
C SER A 10 -72.84 -53.58 17.21
N ALA A 11 -72.55 -52.30 16.92
CA ALA A 11 -73.38 -51.16 17.25
C ALA A 11 -74.81 -51.25 16.70
N GLU A 12 -75.01 -51.95 15.57
CA GLU A 12 -76.31 -52.07 14.92
C GLU A 12 -77.24 -53.11 15.58
N MET A 13 -76.72 -53.93 16.51
CA MET A 13 -77.52 -54.96 17.17
C MET A 13 -78.36 -54.37 18.30
N SER A 14 -79.68 -54.61 18.28
CA SER A 14 -80.54 -54.31 19.44
C SER A 14 -80.22 -55.21 20.63
N ARG A 15 -80.53 -54.75 21.86
CA ARG A 15 -80.30 -55.51 23.11
C ARG A 15 -80.83 -56.95 23.04
N THR A 16 -82.02 -57.14 22.46
CA THR A 16 -82.66 -58.46 22.34
C THR A 16 -81.97 -59.34 21.30
N ALA A 17 -81.53 -58.75 20.18
CA ALA A 17 -80.75 -59.43 19.16
C ALA A 17 -79.39 -59.88 19.70
N ALA A 18 -78.71 -59.03 20.48
CA ALA A 18 -77.44 -59.36 21.11
C ALA A 18 -77.56 -60.55 22.08
N ILE A 19 -78.61 -60.59 22.91
CA ILE A 19 -78.86 -61.74 23.82
C ILE A 19 -79.14 -63.03 23.05
N LYS A 20 -79.87 -62.95 21.92
CA LYS A 20 -80.13 -64.11 21.07
C LYS A 20 -78.85 -64.59 20.38
N PHE A 21 -78.01 -63.66 19.93
CA PHE A 21 -76.72 -63.96 19.33
C PHE A 21 -75.79 -64.66 20.32
N ILE A 22 -75.66 -64.12 21.54
CA ILE A 22 -74.89 -64.75 22.63
C ILE A 22 -75.42 -66.17 22.94
N LYS A 23 -76.75 -66.35 22.97
CA LYS A 23 -77.34 -67.68 23.17
C LYS A 23 -76.92 -68.68 22.09
N ASN A 24 -76.99 -68.28 20.83
CA ASN A 24 -76.63 -69.15 19.70
C ASN A 24 -75.13 -69.47 19.73
N SER A 25 -74.28 -68.47 19.94
CA SER A 25 -72.82 -68.67 20.03
C SER A 25 -72.41 -69.58 21.20
N LEU A 26 -73.12 -69.51 22.34
CA LEU A 26 -72.92 -70.42 23.48
C LEU A 26 -73.36 -71.85 23.20
N ALA A 27 -74.36 -72.05 22.33
CA ALA A 27 -74.82 -73.37 21.91
C ALA A 27 -73.86 -74.01 20.89
N GLU A 28 -73.29 -73.20 19.98
CA GLU A 28 -72.34 -73.64 18.97
C GLU A 28 -70.95 -73.95 19.54
N ASN A 29 -70.55 -73.28 20.63
CA ASN A 29 -69.22 -73.43 21.22
C ASN A 29 -69.29 -74.06 22.63
N PRO A 30 -68.76 -75.27 22.86
CA PRO A 30 -68.73 -75.90 24.18
C PRO A 30 -67.71 -75.28 25.15
N GLY A 31 -66.82 -74.40 24.68
CA GLY A 31 -65.81 -73.71 25.50
C GLY A 31 -66.27 -72.35 26.07
N VAL A 32 -65.38 -71.68 26.80
CA VAL A 32 -65.59 -70.30 27.27
C VAL A 32 -65.43 -69.33 26.10
N ILE A 33 -66.40 -68.44 25.90
CA ILE A 33 -66.36 -67.40 24.87
C ILE A 33 -66.11 -66.02 25.47
N VAL A 34 -65.43 -65.14 24.74
CA VAL A 34 -65.31 -63.72 25.13
C VAL A 34 -66.39 -62.94 24.37
N VAL A 35 -67.27 -62.26 25.09
CA VAL A 35 -68.30 -61.39 24.53
C VAL A 35 -67.79 -59.96 24.58
N ASP A 36 -67.41 -59.44 23.42
CA ASP A 36 -66.93 -58.08 23.25
C ASP A 36 -68.09 -57.10 23.10
N LEU A 37 -68.28 -56.26 24.12
CA LEU A 37 -69.35 -55.27 24.22
C LEU A 37 -68.84 -53.84 23.99
N LEU A 38 -67.61 -53.67 23.50
CA LEU A 38 -67.03 -52.33 23.31
C LEU A 38 -67.86 -51.47 22.35
N GLU A 39 -68.41 -52.08 21.29
CA GLU A 39 -69.17 -51.39 20.25
C GLU A 39 -70.69 -51.51 20.42
N ALA A 40 -71.17 -52.10 21.53
CA ALA A 40 -72.60 -52.30 21.72
C ALA A 40 -73.37 -50.97 21.66
N GLY A 41 -74.32 -50.85 20.72
CA GLY A 41 -75.09 -49.63 20.47
C GLY A 41 -76.22 -49.37 21.47
N PHE A 42 -76.25 -50.10 22.59
CA PHE A 42 -77.27 -49.98 23.62
C PHE A 42 -76.64 -49.83 25.02
N PRO A 43 -77.38 -49.24 25.99
CA PRO A 43 -76.84 -49.00 27.31
C PRO A 43 -76.53 -50.30 28.09
N LEU A 44 -75.30 -50.41 28.58
CA LEU A 44 -74.83 -51.53 29.42
C LEU A 44 -75.21 -51.31 30.90
N HIS A 45 -76.51 -51.31 31.20
CA HIS A 45 -77.02 -51.16 32.57
C HIS A 45 -77.10 -52.50 33.31
N ARG A 46 -77.28 -52.42 34.64
CA ARG A 46 -77.39 -53.57 35.55
C ARG A 46 -78.39 -54.63 35.05
N ASP A 47 -79.51 -54.20 34.48
CA ASP A 47 -80.57 -55.07 33.97
C ASP A 47 -80.11 -55.96 32.81
N PHE A 48 -79.22 -55.46 31.96
CA PHE A 48 -78.67 -56.24 30.86
C PHE A 48 -77.81 -57.39 31.40
N PHE A 49 -76.91 -57.08 32.31
CA PHE A 49 -76.04 -58.07 32.96
C PHE A 49 -76.82 -59.06 33.84
N LEU A 50 -77.89 -58.60 34.51
CA LEU A 50 -78.81 -59.47 35.26
C LEU A 50 -79.50 -60.49 34.36
N VAL A 51 -79.90 -60.10 33.14
CA VAL A 51 -80.48 -61.04 32.18
C VAL A 51 -79.43 -62.07 31.74
N LEU A 52 -78.19 -61.64 31.46
CA LEU A 52 -77.10 -62.56 31.11
C LEU A 52 -76.81 -63.55 32.25
N SER A 53 -76.72 -63.07 33.50
CA SER A 53 -76.38 -63.91 34.67
C SER A 53 -77.47 -64.89 35.10
N ARG A 54 -78.73 -64.64 34.71
CA ARG A 54 -79.87 -65.55 34.95
C ARG A 54 -80.09 -66.51 33.78
N LYS A 55 -79.81 -66.10 32.55
CA LYS A 55 -80.17 -66.85 31.33
C LYS A 55 -79.06 -67.78 30.84
N PHE A 56 -77.81 -67.53 31.25
CA PHE A 56 -76.64 -68.29 30.80
C PHE A 56 -75.74 -68.71 31.96
N PRO A 57 -75.00 -69.84 31.84
CA PRO A 57 -74.01 -70.24 32.84
C PRO A 57 -72.86 -69.22 32.92
N ARG A 58 -72.52 -68.77 34.14
CA ARG A 58 -71.63 -67.61 34.38
C ARG A 58 -70.15 -67.89 34.09
N ASP A 59 -69.77 -69.16 34.07
CA ASP A 59 -68.44 -69.69 33.77
C ASP A 59 -68.20 -69.88 32.28
N ARG A 60 -69.24 -69.79 31.45
CA ARG A 60 -69.18 -70.04 30.00
C ARG A 60 -68.84 -68.80 29.17
N PHE A 61 -68.77 -67.62 29.76
CA PHE A 61 -68.42 -66.40 29.02
C PHE A 61 -67.71 -65.34 29.88
N ILE A 62 -66.87 -64.55 29.22
CA ILE A 62 -66.17 -63.40 29.79
C ILE A 62 -66.60 -62.15 29.04
N LEU A 63 -67.02 -61.10 29.75
CA LEU A 63 -67.48 -59.84 29.15
C LEU A 63 -66.32 -58.85 29.01
N ARG A 64 -66.08 -58.34 27.81
CA ARG A 64 -65.10 -57.26 27.57
C ARG A 64 -65.82 -55.92 27.41
N VAL A 65 -65.48 -54.95 28.24
CA VAL A 65 -66.20 -53.66 28.36
C VAL A 65 -65.25 -52.46 28.42
N LYS A 66 -65.75 -51.27 28.09
CA LYS A 66 -64.97 -50.01 27.95
C LYS A 66 -64.53 -49.38 29.27
N SER A 67 -65.21 -49.68 30.37
CA SER A 67 -65.04 -48.94 31.63
C SER A 67 -64.88 -49.89 32.81
N GLU A 68 -63.94 -49.54 33.69
CA GLU A 68 -63.68 -50.25 34.94
C GLU A 68 -64.90 -50.24 35.88
N LYS A 69 -65.71 -49.17 35.84
CA LYS A 69 -66.99 -49.11 36.57
C LYS A 69 -68.01 -50.13 36.07
N ILE A 70 -68.02 -50.41 34.77
CA ILE A 70 -68.89 -51.46 34.20
C ILE A 70 -68.38 -52.83 34.63
N VAL A 71 -67.06 -53.03 34.70
CA VAL A 71 -66.47 -54.27 35.24
C VAL A 71 -66.87 -54.49 36.69
N GLU A 72 -66.78 -53.47 37.55
CA GLU A 72 -67.25 -53.54 38.94
C GLU A 72 -68.74 -53.90 39.02
N LEU A 73 -69.59 -53.22 38.23
CA LEU A 73 -71.03 -53.51 38.15
C LEU A 73 -71.28 -54.96 37.73
N THR A 74 -70.55 -55.45 36.74
CA THR A 74 -70.71 -56.78 36.15
C THR A 74 -70.23 -57.87 37.12
N ARG A 75 -69.09 -57.65 37.79
CA ARG A 75 -68.56 -58.53 38.84
C ARG A 75 -69.47 -58.58 40.07
N SER A 76 -70.11 -57.48 40.44
CA SER A 76 -71.10 -57.45 41.53
C SER A 76 -72.30 -58.40 41.29
N LEU A 77 -72.54 -58.79 40.04
CA LEU A 77 -73.59 -59.74 39.63
C LEU A 77 -73.06 -61.18 39.44
N GLY A 78 -71.80 -61.43 39.78
CA GLY A 78 -71.15 -62.75 39.70
C GLY A 78 -70.72 -63.16 38.28
N LEU A 79 -70.58 -62.20 37.35
CA LEU A 79 -70.12 -62.42 35.98
C LEU A 79 -68.64 -62.06 35.84
N GLN A 80 -67.91 -62.78 34.98
CA GLN A 80 -66.52 -62.46 34.66
C GLN A 80 -66.45 -61.32 33.63
N ALA A 81 -65.65 -60.29 33.93
CA ALA A 81 -65.46 -59.15 33.04
C ALA A 81 -64.04 -58.56 33.10
N GLU A 82 -63.58 -58.07 31.95
CA GLU A 82 -62.28 -57.42 31.73
C GLU A 82 -62.40 -56.08 30.99
N VAL A 83 -61.47 -55.16 31.28
CA VAL A 83 -61.38 -53.85 30.61
C VAL A 83 -60.44 -53.96 29.41
N ALA A 84 -60.78 -53.38 28.26
CA ALA A 84 -59.88 -53.30 27.12
C ALA A 84 -58.65 -52.42 27.43
N GLY A 85 -57.46 -52.84 26.97
CA GLY A 85 -56.21 -52.12 27.25
C GLY A 85 -56.08 -50.81 26.47
N ILE A 86 -55.70 -49.73 27.15
CA ILE A 86 -55.60 -48.34 26.63
C ILE A 86 -54.79 -48.24 25.33
N ARG A 87 -53.72 -49.03 25.21
CA ARG A 87 -52.83 -49.02 24.04
C ARG A 87 -53.48 -49.63 22.79
N ALA A 88 -54.32 -50.66 22.98
CA ALA A 88 -55.04 -51.31 21.88
C ALA A 88 -56.21 -50.45 21.35
N GLU A 89 -56.82 -49.62 22.21
CA GLU A 89 -57.86 -48.67 21.82
C GLU A 89 -57.30 -47.54 20.96
N PHE A 90 -56.15 -46.97 21.35
CA PHE A 90 -55.47 -45.93 20.59
C PHE A 90 -54.95 -46.46 19.25
N GLU A 91 -54.29 -47.63 19.24
CA GLU A 91 -53.78 -48.21 17.99
C GLU A 91 -54.91 -48.51 16.99
N ARG A 92 -56.07 -49.00 17.43
CA ARG A 92 -57.22 -49.22 16.53
C ARG A 92 -57.85 -47.93 15.99
N ALA A 93 -57.91 -46.87 16.80
CA ALA A 93 -58.41 -45.58 16.35
C ALA A 93 -57.44 -44.88 15.36
N TYR A 94 -56.14 -45.16 15.49
CA TYR A 94 -55.10 -44.45 14.76
C TYR A 94 -54.61 -45.17 13.48
N THR A 95 -54.54 -46.51 13.50
CA THR A 95 -53.98 -47.31 12.39
C THR A 95 -54.78 -47.25 11.08
N GLY A 96 -56.07 -46.91 11.13
CA GLY A 96 -56.90 -46.80 9.93
C GLY A 96 -56.59 -45.63 9.00
N GLN A 97 -55.86 -44.60 9.46
CA GLN A 97 -55.65 -43.35 8.70
C GLN A 97 -54.19 -42.87 8.61
N ASN A 98 -53.28 -43.36 9.46
CA ASN A 98 -51.91 -42.82 9.56
C ASN A 98 -50.87 -43.94 9.61
N ILE A 99 -50.55 -44.54 8.45
CA ILE A 99 -49.51 -45.58 8.34
C ILE A 99 -48.16 -44.91 8.03
N ALA A 100 -47.11 -45.24 8.79
CA ALA A 100 -45.75 -44.85 8.47
C ALA A 100 -45.30 -45.54 7.17
N THR A 101 -44.98 -44.76 6.13
CA THR A 101 -44.41 -45.27 4.88
C THR A 101 -42.92 -45.56 5.06
N HIS A 102 -42.41 -46.63 4.43
CA HIS A 102 -41.04 -47.13 4.63
C HIS A 102 -39.90 -46.27 4.05
N ASN A 103 -40.12 -44.97 3.78
CA ASN A 103 -39.12 -44.10 3.14
C ASN A 103 -39.17 -42.64 3.64
N MET A 104 -39.12 -42.43 4.95
CA MET A 104 -39.10 -41.09 5.57
C MET A 104 -37.69 -40.66 5.99
N SER A 105 -37.36 -39.38 5.83
CA SER A 105 -36.14 -38.77 6.38
C SER A 105 -36.21 -38.65 7.92
N MET A 106 -35.05 -38.47 8.58
CA MET A 106 -34.99 -38.31 10.05
C MET A 106 -35.87 -37.16 10.56
N MET A 107 -36.00 -36.06 9.80
CA MET A 107 -36.83 -34.93 10.20
C MET A 107 -38.32 -35.22 10.01
N GLU A 108 -38.71 -35.93 8.95
CA GLU A 108 -40.10 -36.37 8.74
C GLU A 108 -40.52 -37.39 9.79
N TYR A 109 -39.61 -38.29 10.19
CA TYR A 109 -39.85 -39.24 11.28
C TYR A 109 -40.00 -38.52 12.64
N PHE A 110 -39.17 -37.52 12.92
CA PHE A 110 -39.29 -36.71 14.13
C PHE A 110 -40.63 -35.97 14.20
N LEU A 111 -41.03 -35.32 13.09
CA LEU A 111 -42.33 -34.63 13.01
C LEU A 111 -43.52 -35.60 13.12
N TYR A 112 -43.39 -36.82 12.56
CA TYR A 112 -44.37 -37.88 12.71
C TYR A 112 -44.54 -38.27 14.19
N GLU A 113 -43.46 -38.48 14.93
CA GLU A 113 -43.50 -38.81 16.36
C GLU A 113 -44.04 -37.68 17.23
N VAL A 114 -43.69 -36.42 16.95
CA VAL A 114 -44.26 -35.26 17.66
C VAL A 114 -45.77 -35.18 17.44
N ARG A 115 -46.23 -35.40 16.19
CA ARG A 115 -47.66 -35.43 15.85
C ARG A 115 -48.37 -36.62 16.49
N HIS A 116 -47.74 -37.80 16.49
CA HIS A 116 -48.25 -39.01 17.12
C HIS A 116 -48.40 -38.83 18.63
N GLY A 117 -47.40 -38.25 19.30
CA GLY A 117 -47.43 -37.90 20.72
C GLY A 117 -48.52 -36.87 21.05
N TRP A 118 -48.71 -35.86 20.20
CA TRP A 118 -49.78 -34.87 20.36
C TRP A 118 -51.18 -35.47 20.19
N LEU A 119 -51.35 -36.37 19.21
CA LEU A 119 -52.61 -37.08 18.98
C LEU A 119 -52.92 -38.08 20.10
N TRP A 120 -51.91 -38.75 20.65
CA TRP A 120 -52.05 -39.57 21.85
C TRP A 120 -52.52 -38.74 23.05
N LEU A 121 -51.89 -37.58 23.30
CA LEU A 121 -52.31 -36.64 24.33
C LEU A 121 -53.75 -36.17 24.12
N LYS A 122 -54.13 -35.86 22.88
CA LYS A 122 -55.50 -35.45 22.53
C LYS A 122 -56.51 -36.58 22.78
N PHE A 123 -56.21 -37.81 22.38
CA PHE A 123 -57.05 -38.99 22.60
C PHE A 123 -57.30 -39.23 24.09
N VAL A 124 -56.22 -39.20 24.90
CA VAL A 124 -56.28 -39.41 26.35
C VAL A 124 -57.05 -38.30 27.07
N ILE A 125 -56.85 -37.04 26.68
CA ILE A 125 -57.46 -35.90 27.38
C ILE A 125 -58.92 -35.68 26.98
N PHE A 126 -59.25 -35.80 25.70
CA PHE A 126 -60.54 -35.32 25.17
C PHE A 126 -61.46 -36.43 24.67
N GLU A 127 -60.95 -37.44 23.96
CA GLU A 127 -61.80 -38.44 23.30
C GLU A 127 -62.28 -39.51 24.29
N ARG A 128 -61.42 -39.94 25.22
CA ARG A 128 -61.80 -40.88 26.30
C ARG A 128 -62.89 -40.35 27.24
N LYS A 129 -62.96 -39.02 27.44
CA LYS A 129 -63.89 -38.40 28.40
C LYS A 129 -65.31 -38.17 27.87
N LYS A 130 -65.59 -38.45 26.59
CA LYS A 130 -66.92 -38.23 26.00
C LYS A 130 -67.98 -39.26 26.42
N ASP A 131 -67.57 -40.47 26.82
CA ASP A 131 -68.49 -41.60 27.07
C ASP A 131 -68.86 -41.83 28.55
N GLU A 132 -68.52 -40.91 29.48
CA GLU A 132 -69.02 -40.97 30.85
C GLU A 132 -70.37 -40.24 30.98
N PRO A 133 -71.43 -40.86 31.56
CA PRO A 133 -72.67 -40.14 31.83
C PRO A 133 -72.40 -39.01 32.83
N LYS A 134 -72.69 -37.78 32.40
CA LYS A 134 -72.47 -36.55 33.19
C LYS A 134 -73.40 -36.54 34.41
N LEU A 135 -72.83 -36.71 35.60
CA LEU A 135 -73.40 -36.16 36.82
C LEU A 135 -72.94 -34.71 36.95
N LEU A 136 -73.88 -33.78 37.09
CA LEU A 136 -73.62 -32.37 37.44
C LEU A 136 -72.99 -32.32 38.84
N HIS A 137 -71.66 -32.43 38.90
CA HIS A 137 -70.88 -31.92 40.01
C HIS A 137 -70.37 -30.53 39.62
N TYR A 138 -70.86 -29.51 40.32
CA TYR A 138 -70.27 -28.17 40.27
C TYR A 138 -68.85 -28.26 40.83
N LYS A 139 -67.89 -28.51 39.93
CA LYS A 139 -66.47 -28.48 40.27
C LYS A 139 -66.16 -27.02 40.57
N LYS A 140 -66.09 -26.68 41.86
CA LYS A 140 -65.58 -25.40 42.35
C LYS A 140 -64.22 -25.20 41.68
N THR A 141 -64.17 -24.36 40.65
CA THR A 141 -62.91 -23.93 40.06
C THR A 141 -62.16 -23.26 41.18
N ASN A 142 -61.09 -23.89 41.67
CA ASN A 142 -60.23 -23.30 42.67
C ASN A 142 -59.64 -22.04 42.04
N PHE A 143 -60.27 -20.89 42.30
CA PHE A 143 -59.82 -19.56 41.85
C PHE A 143 -58.34 -19.34 42.19
N GLN A 144 -57.88 -19.95 43.29
CA GLN A 144 -56.47 -20.04 43.68
C GLN A 144 -55.57 -20.67 42.61
N MET A 145 -55.99 -21.75 41.93
CA MET A 145 -55.21 -22.37 40.86
C MET A 145 -55.12 -21.48 39.61
N VAL A 146 -56.18 -20.72 39.30
CA VAL A 146 -56.16 -19.76 38.18
C VAL A 146 -55.20 -18.61 38.48
N LEU A 147 -55.19 -18.09 39.71
CA LEU A 147 -54.24 -17.07 40.16
C LEU A 147 -52.79 -17.57 40.15
N ILE A 148 -52.53 -18.82 40.54
CA ILE A 148 -51.18 -19.41 40.49
C ILE A 148 -50.68 -19.50 39.05
N VAL A 149 -51.52 -19.98 38.11
CA VAL A 149 -51.14 -20.08 36.69
C VAL A 149 -50.93 -18.69 36.07
N ALA A 150 -51.81 -17.73 36.36
CA ALA A 150 -51.66 -16.35 35.88
C ALA A 150 -50.39 -15.70 36.45
N GLY A 151 -50.09 -15.89 37.74
CA GLY A 151 -48.87 -15.42 38.37
C GLY A 151 -47.60 -16.04 37.78
N LEU A 152 -47.64 -17.34 37.43
CA LEU A 152 -46.51 -18.04 36.80
C LEU A 152 -46.27 -17.55 35.37
N ILE A 153 -47.33 -17.32 34.59
CA ILE A 153 -47.22 -16.73 33.25
C ILE A 153 -46.67 -15.31 33.34
N LEU A 154 -47.18 -14.48 34.25
CA LEU A 154 -46.69 -13.12 34.45
C LEU A 154 -45.22 -13.10 34.87
N SER A 155 -44.82 -13.99 35.78
CA SER A 155 -43.44 -14.16 36.22
C SER A 155 -42.53 -14.58 35.05
N LEU A 156 -42.98 -15.52 34.21
CA LEU A 156 -42.22 -15.96 33.03
C LEU A 156 -42.08 -14.83 31.99
N VAL A 157 -43.14 -14.06 31.75
CA VAL A 157 -43.09 -12.91 30.84
C VAL A 157 -42.14 -11.83 31.37
N LEU A 158 -42.21 -11.52 32.67
CA LEU A 158 -41.30 -10.58 33.32
C LEU A 158 -39.85 -11.06 33.24
N LEU A 159 -39.60 -12.35 33.48
CA LEU A 159 -38.29 -12.98 33.36
C LEU A 159 -37.76 -12.84 31.93
N LEU A 160 -38.55 -13.19 30.91
CA LEU A 160 -38.16 -13.07 29.50
C LEU A 160 -37.90 -11.61 29.10
N PHE A 161 -38.69 -10.67 29.63
CA PHE A 161 -38.49 -9.24 29.42
C PHE A 161 -37.15 -8.76 30.01
N ILE A 162 -36.87 -9.09 31.27
CA ILE A 162 -35.58 -8.75 31.92
C ILE A 162 -34.42 -9.44 31.20
N PHE A 163 -34.57 -10.71 30.83
CA PHE A 163 -33.56 -11.50 30.12
C PHE A 163 -33.24 -10.92 28.74
N HIS A 164 -34.24 -10.42 28.01
CA HIS A 164 -34.06 -9.74 26.73
C HIS A 164 -33.13 -8.51 26.86
N PHE A 165 -33.37 -7.65 27.85
CA PHE A 165 -32.53 -6.47 28.08
C PHE A 165 -31.15 -6.83 28.66
N ALA A 166 -31.09 -7.79 29.59
CA ALA A 166 -29.86 -8.16 30.29
C ALA A 166 -28.81 -8.86 29.41
N ILE A 167 -29.23 -9.52 28.31
CA ILE A 167 -28.32 -10.31 27.45
C ILE A 167 -27.94 -9.60 26.16
N SER A 168 -28.65 -8.52 25.81
CA SER A 168 -28.35 -7.74 24.61
C SER A 168 -26.93 -7.13 24.71
N LYS A 169 -25.98 -7.70 23.99
CA LYS A 169 -24.59 -7.21 23.87
C LYS A 169 -24.32 -6.88 22.42
N THR A 170 -23.71 -5.73 22.15
CA THR A 170 -23.32 -5.33 20.80
C THR A 170 -21.82 -5.12 20.74
N ILE A 171 -21.15 -5.79 19.81
CA ILE A 171 -19.74 -5.60 19.52
C ILE A 171 -19.64 -4.79 18.23
N VAL A 172 -19.02 -3.62 18.31
CA VAL A 172 -18.73 -2.76 17.16
C VAL A 172 -17.25 -2.88 16.87
N THR A 173 -16.91 -3.50 15.75
CA THR A 173 -15.53 -3.57 15.28
C THR A 173 -15.23 -2.35 14.42
N ILE A 174 -14.25 -1.55 14.81
CA ILE A 174 -13.92 -0.26 14.21
C ILE A 174 -12.56 -0.34 13.52
N SER A 175 -12.49 0.11 12.27
CA SER A 175 -11.24 0.48 11.61
C SER A 175 -11.06 2.00 11.76
N PRO A 176 -10.16 2.47 12.64
CA PRO A 176 -9.98 3.90 12.87
C PRO A 176 -9.34 4.58 11.65
N GLN A 177 -9.67 5.85 11.45
CA GLN A 177 -9.00 6.69 10.46
C GLN A 177 -7.59 7.04 10.93
N VAL A 178 -6.60 6.89 10.05
CA VAL A 178 -5.19 7.17 10.37
C VAL A 178 -4.90 8.66 10.19
N SER A 179 -4.39 9.29 11.24
CA SER A 179 -3.94 10.68 11.24
C SER A 179 -2.42 10.74 11.22
N VAL A 180 -1.86 11.29 10.15
CA VAL A 180 -0.42 11.52 9.99
C VAL A 180 -0.09 12.95 10.39
N ARG A 181 0.82 13.14 11.34
CA ARG A 181 1.24 14.46 11.81
C ARG A 181 2.76 14.58 11.84
N PRO A 182 3.31 15.74 11.45
CA PRO A 182 4.73 15.98 11.61
C PRO A 182 5.08 16.24 13.08
N VAL A 183 6.22 15.71 13.50
CA VAL A 183 6.83 15.93 14.80
C VAL A 183 8.11 16.69 14.54
N SER A 184 8.15 17.93 15.00
CA SER A 184 9.29 18.83 14.80
C SER A 184 9.95 19.20 16.11
N ALA A 185 11.29 19.29 16.12
CA ALA A 185 12.02 19.83 17.25
C ALA A 185 13.27 20.59 16.81
N ASN A 186 13.63 21.61 17.60
CA ASN A 186 14.89 22.32 17.46
C ASN A 186 15.97 21.54 18.21
N ILE A 187 16.95 21.05 17.45
CA ILE A 187 18.04 20.21 17.95
C ILE A 187 19.35 20.96 17.73
N VAL A 188 20.22 20.95 18.75
CA VAL A 188 21.58 21.44 18.64
C VAL A 188 22.47 20.24 18.36
N TYR A 189 23.28 20.30 17.31
CA TYR A 189 24.24 19.28 16.94
C TYR A 189 25.64 19.81 17.18
N ARG A 190 26.51 19.06 17.87
CA ARG A 190 27.86 19.49 18.24
C ARG A 190 28.90 18.40 18.01
N LEU A 191 30.09 18.76 17.51
CA LEU A 191 31.23 17.84 17.42
C LEU A 191 31.73 17.45 18.82
N GLU A 192 32.20 16.21 18.97
CA GLU A 192 32.89 15.79 20.20
C GLU A 192 34.12 16.66 20.46
N GLY A 193 34.22 17.23 21.67
CA GLY A 193 35.34 18.07 22.09
C GLY A 193 35.13 19.58 21.90
N ALA A 194 34.05 20.02 21.25
CA ALA A 194 33.66 21.44 21.27
C ALA A 194 33.12 21.84 22.66
N THR A 195 33.32 23.09 23.06
CA THR A 195 33.07 23.61 24.42
C THR A 195 31.66 23.31 24.92
N GLY A 196 31.56 22.65 26.09
CA GLY A 196 30.31 22.29 26.77
C GLY A 196 29.99 20.79 26.67
N SER A 197 29.76 20.16 27.83
CA SER A 197 29.46 18.72 27.90
C SER A 197 28.18 18.38 27.13
N ILE A 198 28.26 17.43 26.19
CA ILE A 198 27.12 16.87 25.46
C ILE A 198 26.11 16.22 26.45
N LEU A 199 26.59 15.81 27.63
CA LEU A 199 25.81 15.14 28.66
C LEU A 199 24.92 16.09 29.50
N GLU A 200 25.07 17.42 29.35
CA GLU A 200 24.43 18.39 30.25
C GLU A 200 23.16 19.06 29.68
N THR A 201 22.81 18.86 28.41
CA THR A 201 21.62 19.50 27.81
C THR A 201 20.75 18.51 27.02
N LYS A 202 19.46 18.40 27.38
CA LYS A 202 18.50 17.43 26.82
C LYS A 202 18.28 17.51 25.29
N ASN A 203 18.77 18.55 24.61
CA ASN A 203 18.54 18.79 23.17
C ASN A 203 19.85 18.85 22.35
N VAL A 204 20.96 18.32 22.88
CA VAL A 204 22.25 18.31 22.17
C VAL A 204 22.53 16.90 21.66
N LEU A 205 22.73 16.77 20.35
CA LEU A 205 23.12 15.54 19.67
C LEU A 205 24.51 15.67 19.04
N ARG A 206 25.13 14.52 18.76
CA ARG A 206 26.51 14.46 18.27
C ARG A 206 26.61 14.70 16.76
N LEU A 207 27.62 15.48 16.37
CA LEU A 207 28.19 15.51 15.02
C LEU A 207 29.45 14.66 14.96
N LYS A 208 29.72 14.13 13.78
CA LYS A 208 30.98 13.47 13.44
C LYS A 208 31.53 14.09 12.17
N LYS A 209 32.82 14.41 12.17
CA LYS A 209 33.54 14.86 10.98
C LYS A 209 34.16 13.63 10.32
N ILE A 210 33.89 13.44 9.03
CA ILE A 210 34.51 12.41 8.20
C ILE A 210 35.39 13.11 7.19
N GLU A 211 36.65 12.73 7.12
CA GLU A 211 37.60 13.25 6.14
C GLU A 211 38.06 12.11 5.25
N MET A 212 37.98 12.31 3.94
CA MET A 212 38.33 11.32 2.95
C MET A 212 39.24 11.93 1.88
N PRO A 213 40.48 11.44 1.74
CA PRO A 213 41.31 11.81 0.61
C PRO A 213 40.76 11.17 -0.67
N VAL A 214 40.61 11.99 -1.71
CA VAL A 214 40.15 11.57 -3.04
C VAL A 214 41.21 11.96 -4.05
N GLU A 215 41.48 11.04 -4.97
CA GLU A 215 42.46 11.23 -6.02
C GLU A 215 41.88 10.71 -7.34
N ILE A 216 42.03 11.50 -8.40
CA ILE A 216 41.65 11.13 -9.77
C ILE A 216 42.82 11.47 -10.68
N SER A 217 43.14 10.56 -11.61
CA SER A 217 44.03 10.83 -12.75
C SER A 217 43.23 10.73 -14.04
N GLN A 218 43.43 11.67 -14.94
CA GLN A 218 42.81 11.64 -16.25
C GLN A 218 43.72 12.23 -17.32
N LYS A 219 43.64 11.64 -18.51
CA LYS A 219 44.26 12.18 -19.71
C LYS A 219 43.36 13.20 -20.41
N PHE A 220 43.98 14.25 -20.92
CA PHE A 220 43.35 15.33 -21.66
C PHE A 220 44.10 15.58 -22.95
N SER A 221 43.37 15.66 -24.06
CA SER A 221 43.93 16.06 -25.35
C SER A 221 44.08 17.58 -25.41
N VAL A 222 45.25 18.05 -25.80
CA VAL A 222 45.55 19.48 -26.01
C VAL A 222 45.00 19.88 -27.37
N THR A 223 44.25 20.97 -27.39
CA THR A 223 43.56 21.49 -28.59
C THR A 223 44.05 22.88 -28.98
N SER A 224 44.73 23.58 -28.07
CA SER A 224 45.36 24.87 -28.38
C SER A 224 46.48 24.68 -29.39
N ILE A 225 46.50 25.49 -30.44
CA ILE A 225 47.49 25.44 -31.51
C ILE A 225 48.49 26.59 -31.33
N ASP A 226 49.77 26.29 -31.50
CA ASP A 226 50.83 27.30 -31.54
C ASP A 226 50.76 28.06 -32.87
N ALA A 227 50.36 29.34 -32.82
CA ALA A 227 50.26 30.20 -34.00
C ALA A 227 51.61 30.40 -34.70
N GLU A 228 52.71 30.34 -33.96
CA GLU A 228 54.07 30.50 -34.51
C GLU A 228 54.56 29.26 -35.28
N SER A 229 53.81 28.14 -35.20
CA SER A 229 54.11 26.92 -35.99
C SER A 229 53.70 27.02 -37.47
N SER A 230 53.09 28.13 -37.88
CA SER A 230 52.73 28.39 -39.28
C SER A 230 53.97 28.53 -40.16
N ARG A 231 53.94 27.96 -41.37
CA ARG A 231 55.01 28.16 -42.36
C ARG A 231 54.61 29.17 -43.42
N ASN A 232 55.54 30.03 -43.80
CA ASN A 232 55.31 31.05 -44.82
C ASN A 232 55.60 30.50 -46.22
N ALA A 233 54.69 30.78 -47.15
CA ALA A 233 54.89 30.44 -48.55
C ALA A 233 56.02 31.26 -49.18
N HIS A 234 56.68 30.70 -50.18
CA HIS A 234 57.69 31.40 -50.97
C HIS A 234 57.50 31.10 -52.45
N GLY A 235 58.01 31.99 -53.29
CA GLY A 235 57.96 31.82 -54.73
C GLY A 235 58.63 32.96 -55.48
N ILE A 236 58.55 32.89 -56.81
CA ILE A 236 59.17 33.85 -57.71
C ILE A 236 58.08 34.69 -58.37
N VAL A 237 58.25 36.00 -58.33
CA VAL A 237 57.41 36.94 -59.08
C VAL A 237 58.18 37.51 -60.26
N THR A 238 57.47 37.70 -61.37
CA THR A 238 57.93 38.50 -62.50
C THR A 238 57.37 39.92 -62.33
N ILE A 239 58.26 40.90 -62.21
CA ILE A 239 57.92 42.30 -62.01
C ILE A 239 58.06 43.03 -63.35
N TYR A 240 56.99 43.73 -63.73
CA TYR A 240 56.89 44.49 -64.97
C TYR A 240 56.99 45.98 -64.68
N ASN A 241 57.71 46.70 -65.52
CA ASN A 241 57.82 48.15 -65.46
C ASN A 241 57.54 48.76 -66.83
N GLU A 242 56.43 49.49 -66.93
CA GLU A 242 56.02 50.24 -68.12
C GLU A 242 56.57 51.67 -68.15
N LEU A 243 57.39 52.06 -67.18
CA LEU A 243 58.00 53.38 -67.13
C LEU A 243 59.28 53.44 -67.97
N THR A 244 59.56 54.63 -68.51
CA THR A 244 60.82 54.93 -69.21
C THR A 244 62.01 55.12 -68.26
N THR A 245 61.81 54.90 -66.95
CA THR A 245 62.83 55.02 -65.90
C THR A 245 62.98 53.69 -65.16
N GLN A 246 64.21 53.33 -64.80
CA GLN A 246 64.47 52.15 -63.96
C GLN A 246 63.78 52.32 -62.60
N GLN A 247 63.09 51.27 -62.14
CA GLN A 247 62.45 51.24 -60.83
C GLN A 247 63.28 50.37 -59.88
N GLU A 248 63.74 50.97 -58.78
CA GLU A 248 64.44 50.24 -57.73
C GLU A 248 63.48 49.92 -56.59
N LEU A 249 63.43 48.66 -56.19
CA LEU A 249 62.66 48.16 -55.06
C LEU A 249 63.65 47.73 -53.96
N ARG A 250 63.38 48.20 -52.75
CA ARG A 250 64.22 47.89 -51.58
C ARG A 250 63.96 46.46 -51.11
N PRO A 251 64.89 45.85 -50.35
CA PRO A 251 64.59 44.66 -49.55
C PRO A 251 63.34 44.89 -48.71
N SER A 252 62.55 43.83 -48.50
CA SER A 252 61.28 43.86 -47.78
C SER A 252 60.19 44.74 -48.41
N THR A 253 60.28 45.03 -49.72
CA THR A 253 59.19 45.70 -50.45
C THR A 253 57.96 44.80 -50.46
N ARG A 254 56.80 45.35 -50.12
CA ARG A 254 55.53 44.61 -50.03
C ARG A 254 54.90 44.42 -51.41
N PHE A 255 54.46 43.20 -51.66
CA PHE A 255 53.65 42.77 -52.80
C PHE A 255 52.36 42.20 -52.24
N VAL A 256 51.22 42.62 -52.76
CA VAL A 256 49.92 42.26 -52.19
C VAL A 256 49.01 41.72 -53.28
N THR A 257 48.38 40.58 -53.03
CA THR A 257 47.35 40.02 -53.93
C THR A 257 46.01 40.70 -53.71
N ASP A 258 45.08 40.52 -54.65
CA ASP A 258 43.71 41.05 -54.51
C ASP A 258 42.99 40.51 -53.25
N ASP A 259 43.37 39.32 -52.78
CA ASP A 259 42.87 38.69 -51.54
C ASP A 259 43.59 39.17 -50.25
N GLY A 260 44.44 40.19 -50.36
CA GLY A 260 45.15 40.82 -49.24
C GLY A 260 46.37 40.05 -48.72
N VAL A 261 46.82 38.99 -49.41
CA VAL A 261 48.00 38.21 -49.00
C VAL A 261 49.27 39.01 -49.27
N VAL A 262 50.08 39.18 -48.24
CA VAL A 262 51.29 40.03 -48.27
C VAL A 262 52.52 39.17 -48.49
N PHE A 263 53.34 39.55 -49.46
CA PHE A 263 54.65 38.98 -49.73
C PHE A 263 55.72 40.08 -49.67
N ARG A 264 56.96 39.71 -49.38
CA ARG A 264 58.11 40.62 -49.29
C ARG A 264 59.30 40.10 -50.06
N THR A 265 60.00 41.00 -50.76
CA THR A 265 61.29 40.67 -51.38
C THR A 265 62.38 40.47 -50.33
N LYS A 266 63.30 39.53 -50.57
CA LYS A 266 64.50 39.36 -49.74
C LYS A 266 65.57 40.40 -50.05
N ASP A 267 65.82 40.62 -51.34
CA ASP A 267 66.92 41.45 -51.82
C ASP A 267 66.46 42.73 -52.54
N TRP A 268 67.44 43.56 -52.91
CA TRP A 268 67.22 44.69 -53.81
C TRP A 268 66.84 44.19 -55.20
N VAL A 269 65.76 44.74 -55.76
CA VAL A 269 65.32 44.40 -57.11
C VAL A 269 65.38 45.66 -57.98
N ARG A 270 66.17 45.59 -59.05
CA ARG A 270 66.29 46.68 -60.03
C ARG A 270 65.51 46.28 -61.28
N VAL A 271 64.34 46.87 -61.46
CA VAL A 271 63.47 46.63 -62.62
C VAL A 271 63.88 47.59 -63.73
N PRO A 272 64.36 47.10 -64.89
CA PRO A 272 64.78 47.96 -66.01
C PRO A 272 63.65 48.90 -66.49
N ALA A 273 64.02 49.98 -67.18
CA ALA A 273 63.07 50.81 -67.90
C ALA A 273 62.54 50.10 -69.16
N THR A 274 61.41 50.54 -69.69
CA THR A 274 60.95 50.15 -71.03
C THR A 274 61.99 50.51 -72.08
N ARG A 275 62.21 49.62 -73.06
CA ARG A 275 63.09 49.88 -74.21
C ARG A 275 62.30 49.82 -75.52
N SER A 276 62.65 50.69 -76.46
CA SER A 276 62.12 50.62 -77.82
C SER A 276 63.17 50.00 -78.72
N LEU A 277 62.94 48.76 -79.17
CA LEU A 277 63.81 48.06 -80.11
C LEU A 277 63.02 47.85 -81.41
N ASN A 278 63.53 48.36 -82.54
CA ASN A 278 62.90 48.21 -83.87
C ASN A 278 61.42 48.65 -83.94
N GLY A 279 61.04 49.70 -83.20
CA GLY A 279 59.67 50.23 -83.18
C GLY A 279 58.68 49.46 -82.30
N ILE A 280 59.14 48.42 -81.59
CA ILE A 280 58.36 47.66 -80.60
C ILE A 280 58.79 48.09 -79.20
N THR A 281 57.83 48.50 -78.37
CA THR A 281 58.06 48.83 -76.96
C THR A 281 58.05 47.56 -76.12
N GLU A 282 59.21 47.19 -75.58
CA GLU A 282 59.34 46.09 -74.62
C GLU A 282 59.34 46.64 -73.19
N MET A 283 58.52 46.04 -72.33
CA MET A 283 58.48 46.37 -70.91
C MET A 283 59.77 45.94 -70.21
N GLY A 284 60.16 46.68 -69.17
CA GLY A 284 61.20 46.22 -68.26
C GLY A 284 60.69 45.02 -67.47
N VAL A 285 61.46 43.93 -67.44
CA VAL A 285 61.09 42.70 -66.74
C VAL A 285 62.25 42.21 -65.89
N VAL A 286 61.97 41.83 -64.65
CA VAL A 286 62.92 41.15 -63.75
C VAL A 286 62.19 40.15 -62.88
N GLU A 287 62.88 39.08 -62.50
CA GLU A 287 62.36 38.08 -61.57
C GLU A 287 62.93 38.33 -60.17
N ALA A 288 62.10 38.14 -59.15
CA ALA A 288 62.50 38.30 -57.76
C ALA A 288 61.87 37.22 -56.88
N GLU A 289 62.62 36.73 -55.90
CA GLU A 289 62.10 35.84 -54.87
C GLU A 289 61.35 36.65 -53.81
N VAL A 290 60.16 36.16 -53.45
CA VAL A 290 59.33 36.73 -52.40
C VAL A 290 58.92 35.67 -51.40
N VAL A 291 58.74 36.09 -50.15
CA VAL A 291 58.25 35.25 -49.04
C VAL A 291 57.00 35.89 -48.47
N ALA A 292 55.99 35.09 -48.17
CA ALA A 292 54.79 35.54 -47.49
C ALA A 292 55.13 36.11 -46.11
N ASP A 293 54.44 37.16 -45.72
CA ASP A 293 54.45 37.61 -44.33
C ASP A 293 53.68 36.61 -43.45
N VAL A 294 53.80 36.71 -42.12
CA VAL A 294 53.05 35.83 -41.21
C VAL A 294 51.55 36.14 -41.27
N ASN A 295 51.23 37.44 -41.35
CA ASN A 295 49.87 37.97 -41.37
C ASN A 295 49.58 38.74 -42.66
N ASP A 296 48.33 38.69 -43.10
CA ASP A 296 47.82 39.43 -44.25
C ASP A 296 47.58 40.91 -43.93
N GLU A 297 47.09 41.70 -44.89
CA GLU A 297 46.83 43.13 -44.69
C GLU A 297 45.82 43.43 -43.57
N SER A 298 44.94 42.48 -43.25
CA SER A 298 43.94 42.57 -42.18
C SER A 298 44.43 42.03 -40.83
N GLY A 299 45.66 41.53 -40.76
CA GLY A 299 46.24 40.96 -39.53
C GLY A 299 45.89 39.50 -39.29
N LYS A 300 45.34 38.77 -40.28
CA LYS A 300 45.02 37.34 -40.16
C LYS A 300 46.17 36.48 -40.69
N LEU A 301 46.42 35.33 -40.06
CA LEU A 301 47.42 34.37 -40.52
C LEU A 301 47.24 33.99 -42.00
N ILE A 302 48.35 34.03 -42.74
CA ILE A 302 48.38 33.66 -44.16
C ILE A 302 48.43 32.14 -44.31
N GLY A 303 49.44 31.49 -43.72
CA GLY A 303 49.62 30.03 -43.78
C GLY A 303 49.45 29.47 -45.20
N GLN A 304 48.54 28.51 -45.37
CA GLN A 304 48.29 27.87 -46.66
C GLN A 304 47.76 28.81 -47.76
N ARG A 305 47.12 29.94 -47.38
CA ARG A 305 46.66 30.96 -48.36
C ARG A 305 47.81 31.61 -49.11
N GLY A 306 49.03 31.51 -48.60
CA GLY A 306 50.23 32.00 -49.27
C GLY A 306 50.62 31.20 -50.52
N ASN A 307 50.10 29.98 -50.71
CA ASN A 307 50.36 29.15 -51.88
C ASN A 307 49.49 29.59 -53.07
N ILE A 308 49.79 30.77 -53.61
CA ILE A 308 49.07 31.35 -54.75
C ILE A 308 49.43 30.67 -56.07
N ALA A 309 48.50 30.70 -57.03
CA ALA A 309 48.68 30.10 -58.34
C ALA A 309 49.58 30.96 -59.25
N ALA A 310 50.25 30.32 -60.22
CA ALA A 310 50.95 31.02 -61.29
C ALA A 310 50.03 32.00 -62.02
N GLY A 311 50.57 33.17 -62.38
CA GLY A 311 49.82 34.25 -63.03
C GLY A 311 49.00 35.14 -62.09
N THR A 312 48.93 34.85 -60.79
CA THR A 312 48.27 35.72 -59.80
C THR A 312 48.88 37.12 -59.84
N ASN A 313 48.04 38.16 -59.88
CA ASN A 313 48.49 39.56 -59.88
C ASN A 313 48.90 39.99 -58.47
N LEU A 314 49.99 40.76 -58.38
CA LEU A 314 50.42 41.41 -57.14
C LEU A 314 50.68 42.89 -57.39
N ILE A 315 50.10 43.72 -56.53
CA ILE A 315 50.32 45.16 -56.50
C ILE A 315 51.45 45.52 -55.53
N ILE A 316 52.12 46.63 -55.78
CA ILE A 316 53.18 47.15 -54.91
C ILE A 316 52.66 48.40 -54.19
N PRO A 317 51.98 48.26 -53.03
CA PRO A 317 51.33 49.39 -52.36
C PRO A 317 52.31 50.48 -51.92
N GLY A 318 53.60 50.15 -51.76
CA GLY A 318 54.64 51.10 -51.37
C GLY A 318 54.98 52.15 -52.44
N LEU A 319 54.58 51.96 -53.71
CA LEU A 319 54.79 52.95 -54.76
C LEU A 319 53.82 54.12 -54.59
N LYS A 320 54.31 55.37 -54.49
CA LYS A 320 53.45 56.55 -54.30
C LYS A 320 52.71 56.97 -55.57
N PHE A 321 53.30 56.71 -56.74
CA PHE A 321 52.81 57.04 -58.07
C PHE A 321 53.00 55.82 -58.99
N ASN A 322 52.27 55.76 -60.12
CA ASN A 322 52.44 54.73 -61.16
C ASN A 322 52.22 53.27 -60.70
N ARG A 323 51.31 53.04 -59.74
CA ARG A 323 50.98 51.68 -59.23
C ARG A 323 50.37 50.77 -60.29
N ASP A 324 49.73 51.38 -61.27
CA ASP A 324 49.15 50.75 -62.46
C ASP A 324 50.21 50.31 -63.48
N LYS A 325 51.39 50.96 -63.47
CA LYS A 325 52.46 50.77 -64.46
C LYS A 325 53.63 49.92 -63.97
N VAL A 326 53.68 49.65 -62.66
CA VAL A 326 54.67 48.75 -62.06
C VAL A 326 53.94 47.76 -61.18
N TYR A 327 53.81 46.53 -61.69
CA TYR A 327 53.08 45.45 -61.05
C TYR A 327 53.88 44.15 -61.16
N ALA A 328 53.48 43.13 -60.41
CA ALA A 328 54.09 41.82 -60.48
C ALA A 328 53.06 40.73 -60.75
N LYS A 329 53.52 39.62 -61.32
CA LYS A 329 52.74 38.39 -61.44
C LYS A 329 53.52 37.23 -60.87
N ALA A 330 52.85 36.30 -60.23
CA ALA A 330 53.47 35.04 -59.83
C ALA A 330 53.98 34.30 -61.08
N LYS A 331 55.27 33.98 -61.13
CA LYS A 331 55.85 33.25 -62.26
C LYS A 331 55.40 31.79 -62.26
N ASP A 332 55.52 31.16 -61.10
CA ASP A 332 55.17 29.76 -60.83
C ASP A 332 54.19 29.67 -59.66
N ASN A 333 53.65 28.48 -59.40
CA ASN A 333 52.86 28.22 -58.19
C ASN A 333 53.75 28.38 -56.95
N PHE A 334 53.27 29.12 -55.96
CA PHE A 334 53.99 29.28 -54.70
C PHE A 334 53.81 28.04 -53.83
N SER A 335 54.77 27.78 -52.95
CA SER A 335 54.74 26.61 -52.08
C SER A 335 55.36 26.89 -50.70
N GLY A 336 55.21 25.95 -49.78
CA GLY A 336 55.74 26.04 -48.41
C GLY A 336 54.83 26.72 -47.39
N GLY A 337 53.71 27.31 -47.82
CA GLY A 337 52.70 27.86 -46.91
C GLY A 337 51.89 26.76 -46.23
N GLU A 338 51.90 26.72 -44.90
CA GLU A 338 51.12 25.75 -44.12
C GLU A 338 50.48 26.42 -42.91
N ASN A 339 49.26 26.01 -42.59
CA ASN A 339 48.59 26.48 -41.38
C ASN A 339 49.28 25.90 -40.14
N PRO A 340 49.24 26.59 -38.99
CA PRO A 340 49.79 26.07 -37.75
C PRO A 340 49.05 24.79 -37.36
N SER A 341 49.79 23.76 -36.95
CA SER A 341 49.25 22.44 -36.63
C SER A 341 49.87 21.82 -35.38
N VAL A 342 50.77 22.55 -34.71
CA VAL A 342 51.47 22.07 -33.53
C VAL A 342 50.63 22.42 -32.30
N HIS A 343 50.24 21.41 -31.51
CA HIS A 343 49.53 21.65 -30.27
C HIS A 343 50.49 22.11 -29.16
N VAL A 344 50.05 23.07 -28.35
CA VAL A 344 50.82 23.63 -27.25
C VAL A 344 49.94 23.78 -26.02
N LEU A 345 50.42 23.37 -24.85
CA LEU A 345 49.64 23.51 -23.63
C LEU A 345 49.58 24.98 -23.19
N THR A 346 48.39 25.57 -23.20
CA THR A 346 48.16 26.95 -22.72
C THR A 346 47.67 26.99 -21.26
N GLU A 347 47.80 28.14 -20.60
CA GLU A 347 47.30 28.33 -19.23
C GLU A 347 45.77 28.19 -19.15
N ASP A 348 45.04 28.74 -20.12
CA ASP A 348 43.58 28.69 -20.17
C ASP A 348 43.08 27.25 -20.34
N GLU A 349 43.74 26.47 -21.18
CA GLU A 349 43.41 25.06 -21.41
C GLU A 349 43.74 24.20 -20.17
N LEU A 350 44.89 24.42 -19.54
CA LEU A 350 45.22 23.76 -18.28
C LEU A 350 44.18 24.06 -17.19
N LYS A 351 43.72 25.31 -17.09
CA LYS A 351 42.67 25.71 -16.15
C LYS A 351 41.34 25.03 -16.44
N SER A 352 40.98 24.85 -17.71
CA SER A 352 39.80 24.10 -18.13
C SER A 352 39.87 22.63 -17.70
N PHE A 353 41.03 21.99 -17.86
CA PHE A 353 41.25 20.60 -17.40
C PHE A 353 41.17 20.49 -15.88
N GLN A 354 41.74 21.45 -15.14
CA GLN A 354 41.65 21.52 -13.68
C GLN A 354 40.19 21.65 -13.21
N ASN A 355 39.40 22.54 -13.81
CA ASN A 355 37.97 22.69 -13.49
C ASN A 355 37.20 21.38 -13.72
N THR A 356 37.47 20.71 -14.85
CA THR A 356 36.85 19.41 -15.18
C THR A 356 37.18 18.35 -14.13
N LEU A 357 38.43 18.28 -13.68
CA LEU A 357 38.83 17.36 -12.61
C LEU A 357 38.23 17.73 -11.26
N SER A 358 38.09 19.02 -10.95
CA SER A 358 37.49 19.50 -9.69
C SER A 358 36.03 19.04 -9.56
N GLU A 359 35.24 19.17 -10.62
CA GLU A 359 33.85 18.69 -10.64
C GLU A 359 33.77 17.17 -10.45
N LYS A 360 34.66 16.41 -11.11
CA LYS A 360 34.74 14.95 -10.95
C LYS A 360 35.15 14.54 -9.55
N LEU A 361 36.14 15.22 -8.95
CA LEU A 361 36.59 14.99 -7.58
C LEU A 361 35.46 15.22 -6.58
N GLN A 362 34.67 16.29 -6.76
CA GLN A 362 33.53 16.57 -5.89
C GLN A 362 32.50 15.44 -5.94
N LYS A 363 32.18 14.94 -7.14
CA LYS A 363 31.26 13.81 -7.34
C LYS A 363 31.79 12.53 -6.70
N GLU A 364 33.03 12.15 -6.99
CA GLU A 364 33.64 10.93 -6.44
C GLU A 364 33.80 11.00 -4.92
N GLY A 365 34.14 12.18 -4.38
CA GLY A 365 34.22 12.39 -2.95
C GLY A 365 32.89 12.23 -2.24
N ARG A 366 31.80 12.72 -2.84
CA ARG A 366 30.45 12.47 -2.33
C ARG A 366 30.13 10.98 -2.30
N GLU A 367 30.39 10.27 -3.39
CA GLU A 367 30.15 8.83 -3.50
C GLU A 367 30.96 8.05 -2.45
N LYS A 368 32.23 8.40 -2.24
CA LYS A 368 33.08 7.79 -1.21
C LYS A 368 32.58 8.05 0.21
N ILE A 369 32.10 9.26 0.49
CA ILE A 369 31.48 9.57 1.79
C ILE A 369 30.20 8.74 1.99
N GLU A 370 29.32 8.66 0.99
CA GLU A 370 28.09 7.87 1.07
C GLU A 370 28.40 6.37 1.30
N GLN A 371 29.41 5.83 0.61
CA GLN A 371 29.90 4.45 0.84
C GLN A 371 30.48 4.28 2.24
N SER A 372 31.27 5.24 2.72
CA SER A 372 31.84 5.22 4.08
C SER A 372 30.74 5.20 5.14
N LEU A 373 29.69 6.00 4.97
CA LEU A 373 28.52 6.00 5.86
C LEU A 373 27.78 4.66 5.85
N ALA A 374 27.57 4.06 4.69
CA ALA A 374 26.97 2.72 4.58
C ALA A 374 27.83 1.65 5.27
N ASN A 375 29.16 1.72 5.12
CA ASN A 375 30.09 0.81 5.77
C ASN A 375 30.09 0.96 7.29
N ILE A 376 30.04 2.19 7.81
CA ILE A 376 29.92 2.47 9.25
C ILE A 376 28.62 1.84 9.78
N LYS A 377 27.49 2.07 9.10
CA LYS A 377 26.20 1.48 9.48
C LYS A 377 26.25 -0.04 9.56
N ASN A 378 26.88 -0.70 8.60
CA ASN A 378 26.96 -2.16 8.55
C ASN A 378 27.94 -2.74 9.58
N SER A 379 29.00 -2.02 9.94
CA SER A 379 30.09 -2.51 10.81
C SER A 379 29.89 -2.18 12.29
N THR A 380 29.48 -0.95 12.62
CA THR A 380 29.31 -0.47 14.01
C THR A 380 27.84 -0.39 14.44
N GLY A 381 26.91 -0.42 13.48
CA GLY A 381 25.49 -0.18 13.75
C GLY A 381 25.13 1.29 14.02
N GLU A 382 26.10 2.21 13.88
CA GLU A 382 25.88 3.65 13.96
C GLU A 382 25.25 4.16 12.64
N ASP A 383 24.11 4.86 12.71
CA ASP A 383 23.42 5.40 11.53
C ASP A 383 23.71 6.90 11.43
N PHE A 384 24.73 7.27 10.66
CA PHE A 384 25.05 8.66 10.37
C PHE A 384 24.50 9.09 9.01
N ALA A 385 24.11 10.36 8.92
CA ALA A 385 23.68 10.96 7.65
C ALA A 385 24.20 12.39 7.50
N LEU A 386 24.26 12.88 6.27
CA LEU A 386 24.50 14.29 5.99
C LEU A 386 23.32 15.11 6.49
N LEU A 387 23.59 16.15 7.29
CA LEU A 387 22.53 17.02 7.84
C LEU A 387 21.94 17.90 6.73
N ILE A 388 22.80 18.56 5.96
CA ILE A 388 22.45 19.37 4.80
C ILE A 388 23.50 19.13 3.70
N PRO A 389 23.18 19.32 2.41
CA PRO A 389 24.16 19.14 1.33
C PRO A 389 25.44 19.97 1.51
N ASP A 390 25.30 21.18 2.06
CA ASP A 390 26.38 22.15 2.24
C ASP A 390 27.39 21.78 3.35
N THR A 391 27.17 20.70 4.11
CA THR A 391 28.17 20.20 5.07
C THR A 391 29.22 19.29 4.41
N LEU A 392 29.07 19.02 3.11
CA LEU A 392 30.10 18.39 2.29
C LEU A 392 31.02 19.48 1.72
N LYS A 393 32.20 19.65 2.29
CA LYS A 393 33.19 20.63 1.88
C LYS A 393 34.37 19.93 1.21
N MET A 394 34.79 20.46 0.07
CA MET A 394 36.04 20.05 -0.57
C MET A 394 37.14 21.03 -0.14
N GLY A 395 38.25 20.50 0.36
CA GLY A 395 39.44 21.29 0.67
C GLY A 395 40.12 21.79 -0.60
N GLU A 396 41.27 22.45 -0.41
CA GLU A 396 42.11 22.89 -1.53
C GLU A 396 42.48 21.69 -2.41
N THR A 397 42.31 21.86 -3.72
CA THR A 397 42.63 20.81 -4.71
C THR A 397 44.07 21.00 -5.18
N GLY A 398 44.91 20.01 -4.92
CA GLY A 398 46.25 19.93 -5.49
C GLY A 398 46.20 19.32 -6.89
N TYR A 399 46.86 19.96 -7.85
CA TYR A 399 47.00 19.47 -9.22
C TYR A 399 48.45 19.12 -9.52
N GLU A 400 48.66 17.99 -10.21
CA GLU A 400 49.97 17.46 -10.58
C GLU A 400 49.90 16.93 -12.01
N ILE A 401 50.73 17.48 -12.91
CA ILE A 401 50.86 16.95 -14.28
C ILE A 401 51.81 15.75 -14.22
N ILE A 402 51.27 14.52 -14.17
CA ILE A 402 52.07 13.29 -14.05
C ILE A 402 52.95 13.09 -15.28
N SER A 403 52.44 13.46 -16.45
CA SER A 403 53.16 13.37 -17.73
C SER A 403 54.45 14.22 -17.80
N GLY A 404 54.68 15.13 -16.84
CA GLY A 404 55.90 15.94 -16.75
C GLY A 404 55.92 17.19 -17.62
N HIS A 405 54.88 17.41 -18.43
CA HIS A 405 54.73 18.59 -19.27
C HIS A 405 54.48 19.87 -18.46
N LYS A 406 54.86 21.01 -19.04
CA LYS A 406 54.66 22.36 -18.52
C LYS A 406 53.86 23.19 -19.52
N VAL A 407 53.28 24.29 -19.03
CA VAL A 407 52.66 25.30 -19.91
C VAL A 407 53.72 25.78 -20.90
N GLY A 408 53.34 25.82 -22.18
CA GLY A 408 54.23 26.15 -23.31
C GLY A 408 54.88 24.94 -23.96
N ASP A 409 54.78 23.74 -23.38
CA ASP A 409 55.30 22.53 -24.03
C ASP A 409 54.44 22.12 -25.23
N VAL A 410 55.11 21.67 -26.28
CA VAL A 410 54.48 21.06 -27.45
C VAL A 410 54.09 19.62 -27.13
N THR A 411 52.79 19.34 -27.07
CA THR A 411 52.25 18.00 -26.80
C THR A 411 50.80 17.90 -27.26
N ASP A 412 50.38 16.71 -27.68
CA ASP A 412 48.99 16.41 -28.06
C ASP A 412 48.13 15.96 -26.87
N GLU A 413 48.76 15.49 -25.78
CA GLU A 413 48.06 14.94 -24.62
C GLU A 413 48.84 15.23 -23.34
N ILE A 414 48.12 15.48 -22.25
CA ILE A 414 48.68 15.49 -20.89
C ILE A 414 47.90 14.57 -19.97
N GLU A 415 48.59 13.97 -19.01
CA GLU A 415 47.95 13.30 -17.87
C GLU A 415 48.01 14.21 -16.65
N LEU A 416 46.83 14.60 -16.16
CA LEU A 416 46.65 15.47 -15.02
C LEU A 416 46.01 14.69 -13.87
N LYS A 417 46.60 14.84 -12.70
CA LYS A 417 46.13 14.24 -11.46
C LYS A 417 45.70 15.31 -10.49
N ALA A 418 44.55 15.10 -9.88
CA ALA A 418 43.98 16.00 -8.90
C ALA A 418 43.76 15.25 -7.58
N ARG A 419 44.12 15.90 -6.47
CA ARG A 419 43.96 15.38 -5.11
C ARG A 419 43.24 16.41 -4.27
N ALA A 420 42.23 15.98 -3.53
CA ALA A 420 41.53 16.84 -2.58
C ALA A 420 41.08 16.02 -1.36
N ASN A 421 41.03 16.68 -0.20
CA ASN A 421 40.39 16.13 0.98
C ASN A 421 38.93 16.56 1.00
N VAL A 422 38.03 15.59 0.96
CA VAL A 422 36.59 15.84 1.10
C VAL A 422 36.19 15.61 2.54
N THR A 423 35.62 16.64 3.14
CA THR A 423 35.16 16.66 4.52
C THR A 423 33.64 16.66 4.54
N ALA A 424 33.05 15.77 5.31
CA ALA A 424 31.62 15.75 5.57
C ALA A 424 31.36 15.89 7.08
N THR A 425 30.52 16.85 7.45
CA THR A 425 29.94 16.89 8.80
C THR A 425 28.61 16.15 8.78
N VAL A 426 28.54 15.05 9.53
CA VAL A 426 27.39 14.14 9.59
C VAL A 426 26.81 14.09 11.00
N PHE A 427 25.50 13.87 11.08
CA PHE A 427 24.78 13.78 12.35
C PHE A 427 24.32 12.35 12.62
N ASP A 428 24.16 12.00 13.91
CA ASP A 428 23.58 10.72 14.31
C ASP A 428 22.07 10.70 14.01
N ARG A 429 21.72 10.04 12.90
CA ARG A 429 20.36 9.91 12.40
C ARG A 429 19.51 9.07 13.35
N LYS A 430 20.06 7.99 13.90
CA LYS A 430 19.36 7.10 14.84
C LYS A 430 19.03 7.83 16.14
N ALA A 431 20.00 8.55 16.70
CA ALA A 431 19.77 9.35 17.91
C ALA A 431 18.70 10.45 17.68
N THR A 432 18.72 11.07 16.50
CA THR A 432 17.71 12.08 16.11
C THR A 432 16.31 11.47 16.03
N ILE A 433 16.15 10.32 15.38
CA ILE A 433 14.86 9.60 15.30
C ILE A 433 14.36 9.25 16.70
N ASN A 434 15.24 8.74 17.56
CA ASN A 434 14.88 8.39 18.94
C ASN A 434 14.42 9.61 19.73
N PHE A 435 15.14 10.74 19.62
CA PHE A 435 14.77 11.99 20.27
C PHE A 435 13.41 12.51 19.80
N LEU A 436 13.15 12.54 18.48
CA LEU A 436 11.85 12.94 17.94
C LEU A 436 10.74 11.96 18.33
N THR A 437 11.03 10.68 18.41
CA THR A 437 10.07 9.66 18.86
C THR A 437 9.69 9.86 20.33
N GLU A 438 10.65 10.19 21.19
CA GLU A 438 10.39 10.52 22.59
C GLU A 438 9.53 11.79 22.69
N LYS A 439 9.88 12.85 21.94
CA LYS A 439 9.09 14.10 21.86
C LYS A 439 7.66 13.86 21.38
N PHE A 440 7.48 12.98 20.40
CA PHE A 440 6.16 12.56 19.94
C PHE A 440 5.37 11.88 21.06
N ARG A 441 5.97 10.92 21.78
CA ARG A 441 5.33 10.17 22.86
C ARG A 441 5.03 11.01 24.11
N GLU A 442 5.83 12.04 24.38
CA GLU A 442 5.56 13.05 25.42
C GLU A 442 4.31 13.88 25.09
N ASN A 443 4.15 14.27 23.81
CA ASN A 443 3.04 15.08 23.34
C ASN A 443 1.80 14.26 22.93
N LEU A 444 1.89 12.94 22.91
CA LEU A 444 0.77 12.06 22.62
C LEU A 444 -0.23 12.11 23.79
N LEU A 445 -1.46 12.54 23.50
CA LEU A 445 -2.58 12.51 24.45
C LEU A 445 -2.97 11.05 24.76
N ARG A 446 -2.25 10.46 25.70
CA ARG A 446 -2.48 9.08 26.15
C ARG A 446 -3.89 8.93 26.66
N GLY A 447 -4.52 7.82 26.32
CA GLY A 447 -5.92 7.56 26.60
C GLY A 447 -6.82 7.98 25.45
N THR A 448 -6.55 9.10 24.77
CA THR A 448 -7.33 9.58 23.60
C THR A 448 -6.82 9.00 22.29
N ASN A 449 -5.51 9.06 22.06
CA ASN A 449 -4.87 8.57 20.84
C ASN A 449 -3.88 7.45 21.16
N LYS A 450 -3.76 6.50 20.23
CA LYS A 450 -2.72 5.46 20.22
C LYS A 450 -1.70 5.77 19.13
N GLU A 451 -0.43 5.49 19.42
CA GLU A 451 0.65 5.45 18.43
C GLU A 451 0.40 4.28 17.48
N LEU A 452 0.31 4.57 16.18
CA LEU A 452 0.20 3.53 15.15
C LEU A 452 1.57 3.19 14.58
N ALA A 453 2.32 4.21 14.15
CA ALA A 453 3.63 4.05 13.53
C ALA A 453 4.45 5.34 13.63
N ILE A 454 5.77 5.18 13.67
CA ILE A 454 6.75 6.23 13.40
C ILE A 454 7.26 6.02 11.97
N HIS A 455 7.49 7.10 11.22
CA HIS A 455 8.00 7.06 9.83
C HIS A 455 9.40 7.67 9.73
N PRO A 456 10.48 6.95 10.11
CA PRO A 456 11.83 7.50 10.14
C PRO A 456 12.38 7.91 8.77
N ASP A 457 11.88 7.29 7.71
CA ASP A 457 12.18 7.60 6.31
C ASP A 457 11.75 9.02 5.90
N THR A 458 10.76 9.60 6.59
CA THR A 458 10.30 10.98 6.36
C THR A 458 11.14 12.04 7.06
N LEU A 459 12.18 11.65 7.81
CA LEU A 459 13.07 12.56 8.52
C LEU A 459 13.71 13.56 7.55
N ARG A 460 13.55 14.85 7.83
CA ARG A 460 14.14 15.94 7.04
C ARG A 460 14.54 17.12 7.93
N VAL A 461 15.49 17.91 7.43
CA VAL A 461 15.77 19.25 7.96
C VAL A 461 14.72 20.21 7.42
N SER A 462 13.91 20.79 8.31
CA SER A 462 12.91 21.80 7.97
C SER A 462 13.54 23.19 7.89
N ASN A 463 14.47 23.49 8.80
CA ASN A 463 15.17 24.78 8.84
C ASN A 463 16.54 24.66 9.53
N VAL A 464 17.52 25.47 9.12
CA VAL A 464 18.80 25.67 9.82
C VAL A 464 18.74 27.01 10.52
N ILE A 465 18.76 26.99 11.85
CA ILE A 465 18.57 28.19 12.70
C ILE A 465 19.90 28.94 12.85
N SER A 466 20.98 28.22 13.13
CA SER A 466 22.32 28.79 13.27
C SER A 466 23.40 27.74 13.02
N ARG A 467 24.57 28.15 12.56
CA ARG A 467 25.75 27.30 12.35
C ARG A 467 27.02 28.09 12.62
N THR A 468 28.07 27.44 13.12
CA THR A 468 29.43 27.99 13.14
C THR A 468 30.08 27.89 11.75
N GLU A 469 31.10 28.70 11.47
CA GLU A 469 31.78 28.69 10.16
C GLU A 469 32.47 27.35 9.85
N ASP A 470 33.01 26.71 10.90
CA ASP A 470 33.68 25.42 10.87
C ASP A 470 32.74 24.22 10.96
N ASP A 471 31.42 24.46 11.05
CA ASP A 471 30.37 23.45 11.26
C ASP A 471 30.54 22.59 12.53
N SER A 472 31.26 23.10 13.53
CA SER A 472 31.41 22.44 14.83
C SER A 472 30.14 22.43 15.67
N GLU A 473 29.27 23.41 15.48
CA GLU A 473 27.93 23.45 16.05
C GLU A 473 26.89 23.88 15.00
N ILE A 474 25.80 23.11 14.91
CA ILE A 474 24.67 23.39 14.01
C ILE A 474 23.38 23.26 14.80
N LYS A 475 22.55 24.31 14.81
CA LYS A 475 21.20 24.26 15.35
C LYS A 475 20.20 24.18 14.20
N ALA A 476 19.42 23.12 14.16
CA ALA A 476 18.46 22.87 13.09
C ALA A 476 17.11 22.40 13.63
N THR A 477 16.05 22.70 12.90
CA THR A 477 14.72 22.15 13.12
C THR A 477 14.60 20.88 12.27
N LEU A 478 14.48 19.73 12.93
CA LEU A 478 14.25 18.45 12.28
C LEU A 478 12.79 18.08 12.40
N GLU A 479 12.27 17.42 11.37
CA GLU A 479 10.87 17.03 11.27
C GLU A 479 10.77 15.57 10.80
N MET A 480 9.88 14.80 11.43
CA MET A 480 9.58 13.41 11.08
C MET A 480 8.09 13.16 11.24
N ASN A 481 7.47 12.42 10.34
CA ASN A 481 6.05 12.07 10.44
C ASN A 481 5.82 10.92 11.43
N ALA A 482 4.72 11.02 12.16
CA ALA A 482 4.18 9.94 12.99
C ALA A 482 2.69 9.75 12.67
N SER A 483 2.24 8.50 12.75
CA SER A 483 0.84 8.13 12.58
C SER A 483 0.20 7.80 13.92
N THR A 484 -1.00 8.33 14.10
CA THR A 484 -1.85 8.11 15.26
C THR A 484 -3.22 7.64 14.82
N VAL A 485 -3.87 6.89 15.71
CA VAL A 485 -5.28 6.52 15.60
C VAL A 485 -5.99 6.89 16.89
N TYR A 486 -7.29 7.17 16.80
CA TYR A 486 -8.10 7.38 17.98
C TYR A 486 -8.29 6.06 18.75
N ASP A 487 -8.23 6.11 20.07
CA ASP A 487 -8.35 4.93 20.93
C ASP A 487 -9.83 4.63 21.25
N PHE A 488 -10.52 3.98 20.31
CA PHE A 488 -11.93 3.61 20.50
C PHE A 488 -12.15 2.51 21.57
N GLU A 489 -11.12 1.78 21.99
CA GLU A 489 -11.23 0.72 23.00
C GLU A 489 -11.28 1.28 24.41
N ASN A 490 -10.72 2.47 24.63
CA ASN A 490 -10.77 3.13 25.92
C ASN A 490 -12.18 3.70 26.19
N ALA A 491 -12.92 3.05 27.09
CA ALA A 491 -14.27 3.45 27.47
C ALA A 491 -14.35 4.83 28.15
N SER A 492 -13.23 5.33 28.71
CA SER A 492 -13.15 6.66 29.32
C SER A 492 -13.06 7.79 28.30
N ASN A 493 -12.85 7.49 27.01
CA ASN A 493 -12.80 8.51 25.98
C ASN A 493 -14.15 9.17 25.75
N GLU A 494 -14.14 10.50 25.69
CA GLU A 494 -15.34 11.31 25.48
C GLU A 494 -16.03 10.95 24.17
N LEU A 495 -15.28 10.80 23.07
CA LEU A 495 -15.84 10.45 21.78
C LEU A 495 -16.41 9.04 21.79
N THR A 496 -15.68 8.06 22.33
CA THR A 496 -16.16 6.67 22.47
C THR A 496 -17.47 6.64 23.25
N ARG A 497 -17.54 7.34 24.38
CA ARG A 497 -18.77 7.42 25.21
C ARG A 497 -19.91 8.07 24.44
N ARG A 498 -19.65 9.20 23.76
CA ARG A 498 -20.65 9.91 22.96
C ARG A 498 -21.20 9.03 21.84
N LEU A 499 -20.33 8.35 21.09
CA LEU A 499 -20.74 7.46 20.01
C LEU A 499 -21.58 6.30 20.52
N LYS A 500 -21.19 5.66 21.63
CA LYS A 500 -22.00 4.60 22.27
C LYS A 500 -23.40 5.08 22.64
N ILE A 501 -23.54 6.30 23.14
CA ILE A 501 -24.85 6.90 23.46
C ILE A 501 -25.67 7.18 22.20
N ILE A 502 -25.05 7.71 21.14
CA ILE A 502 -25.73 8.05 19.89
C ILE A 502 -26.30 6.79 19.21
N ILE A 503 -25.53 5.70 19.19
CA ILE A 503 -25.94 4.47 18.48
C ILE A 503 -26.83 3.56 19.33
N ALA A 504 -26.92 3.77 20.65
CA ALA A 504 -27.70 2.89 21.53
C ALA A 504 -29.18 2.83 21.13
N GLY A 505 -29.70 1.62 20.92
CA GLY A 505 -31.09 1.39 20.52
C GLY A 505 -31.44 1.77 19.06
N THR A 506 -30.48 2.24 18.26
CA THR A 506 -30.69 2.54 16.84
C THR A 506 -30.64 1.27 15.98
N SER A 507 -31.13 1.37 14.74
CA SER A 507 -31.00 0.27 13.77
C SER A 507 -29.52 0.07 13.40
N GLU A 508 -29.13 -1.14 12.99
CA GLU A 508 -27.75 -1.41 12.56
C GLU A 508 -27.28 -0.43 11.47
N LYS A 509 -28.17 -0.11 10.52
CA LYS A 509 -27.87 0.84 9.45
C LYS A 509 -27.62 2.26 9.98
N ASP A 510 -28.53 2.79 10.80
CA ASP A 510 -28.39 4.15 11.33
C ASP A 510 -27.17 4.28 12.23
N ALA A 511 -26.88 3.24 13.02
CA ALA A 511 -25.67 3.16 13.84
C ALA A 511 -24.40 3.25 13.00
N LEU A 512 -24.32 2.50 11.89
CA LEU A 512 -23.19 2.55 10.97
C LEU A 512 -23.04 3.94 10.32
N ASP A 513 -24.15 4.54 9.89
CA ASP A 513 -24.15 5.88 9.31
C ASP A 513 -23.63 6.93 10.32
N HIS A 514 -24.04 6.84 11.59
CA HIS A 514 -23.52 7.71 12.65
C HIS A 514 -22.01 7.53 12.90
N LEU A 515 -21.53 6.28 12.91
CA LEU A 515 -20.11 5.99 13.15
C LEU A 515 -19.22 6.50 12.01
N ILE A 516 -19.60 6.25 10.75
CA ILE A 516 -18.80 6.63 9.58
C ILE A 516 -18.75 8.16 9.42
N ASN A 517 -19.84 8.86 9.73
CA ASN A 517 -19.91 10.32 9.61
C ASN A 517 -19.10 11.09 10.67
N GLU A 518 -18.57 10.44 11.70
CA GLU A 518 -17.71 11.08 12.71
C GLU A 518 -16.32 11.47 12.16
N GLY A 519 -15.91 10.93 11.02
CA GLY A 519 -14.65 11.25 10.34
C GLY A 519 -13.39 10.64 10.96
N GLN A 520 -13.45 10.21 12.22
CA GLN A 520 -12.38 9.45 12.90
C GLN A 520 -12.50 7.93 12.71
N ILE A 521 -13.57 7.46 12.10
CA ILE A 521 -13.83 6.04 11.79
C ILE A 521 -13.83 5.87 10.27
N LYS A 522 -12.98 4.99 9.76
CA LYS A 522 -12.91 4.67 8.33
C LYS A 522 -13.96 3.63 7.94
N GLU A 523 -14.12 2.61 8.78
CA GLU A 523 -15.03 1.48 8.57
C GLU A 523 -15.52 1.00 9.93
N ALA A 524 -16.77 0.54 10.01
CA ALA A 524 -17.30 -0.11 11.20
C ALA A 524 -18.17 -1.31 10.81
N THR A 525 -18.18 -2.34 11.64
CA THR A 525 -19.08 -3.49 11.52
C THR A 525 -19.71 -3.78 12.88
N ILE A 526 -21.01 -4.08 12.89
CA ILE A 526 -21.78 -4.29 14.12
C ILE A 526 -22.18 -5.76 14.21
N GLN A 527 -22.00 -6.37 15.37
CA GLN A 527 -22.46 -7.71 15.67
C GLN A 527 -23.28 -7.69 16.96
N ASN A 528 -24.56 -8.03 16.85
CA ASN A 528 -25.44 -8.12 18.00
C ASN A 528 -25.47 -9.55 18.52
N THR A 529 -25.45 -9.70 19.84
CA THR A 529 -25.66 -10.95 20.54
C THR A 529 -26.89 -10.79 21.45
N PRO A 530 -27.90 -11.67 21.31
CA PRO A 530 -27.93 -12.80 20.38
C PRO A 530 -28.17 -12.39 18.92
N PHE A 531 -27.78 -13.23 17.96
CA PHE A 531 -27.70 -12.90 16.52
C PHE A 531 -29.02 -12.48 15.85
N TRP A 532 -30.17 -12.71 16.50
CA TRP A 532 -31.49 -12.33 15.99
C TRP A 532 -31.86 -10.87 16.31
N LEU A 533 -31.02 -10.12 17.02
CA LEU A 533 -31.24 -8.70 17.29
C LEU A 533 -30.79 -7.84 16.09
N HIS A 534 -31.73 -7.07 15.52
CA HIS A 534 -31.47 -6.17 14.38
C HIS A 534 -31.17 -4.72 14.80
N SER A 535 -31.18 -4.45 16.11
CA SER A 535 -30.89 -3.15 16.70
C SER A 535 -29.71 -3.24 17.66
N VAL A 536 -28.96 -2.15 17.76
CA VAL A 536 -27.88 -2.02 18.75
C VAL A 536 -28.48 -2.08 20.17
N SER A 537 -27.73 -2.64 21.12
CA SER A 537 -28.13 -2.68 22.53
C SER A 537 -28.55 -1.30 23.02
N SER A 538 -29.68 -1.23 23.73
CA SER A 538 -30.19 0.04 24.27
C SER A 538 -29.37 0.54 25.46
N SER A 539 -28.54 -0.31 26.07
CA SER A 539 -27.61 0.08 27.14
C SER A 539 -26.23 0.39 26.57
N PRO A 540 -25.72 1.63 26.68
CA PRO A 540 -24.38 1.98 26.21
C PRO A 540 -23.26 1.14 26.85
N GLU A 541 -23.48 0.61 28.06
CA GLU A 541 -22.51 -0.25 28.76
C GLU A 541 -22.35 -1.62 28.10
N ASN A 542 -23.39 -2.09 27.40
CA ASN A 542 -23.38 -3.36 26.69
C ASN A 542 -22.85 -3.22 25.25
N ILE A 543 -22.43 -2.02 24.86
CA ILE A 543 -21.81 -1.74 23.57
C ILE A 543 -20.30 -1.73 23.76
N GLU A 544 -19.61 -2.67 23.13
CA GLU A 544 -18.17 -2.83 23.19
C GLU A 544 -17.54 -2.43 21.85
N PHE A 545 -16.56 -1.54 21.89
CA PHE A 545 -15.81 -1.11 20.70
C PHE A 545 -14.50 -1.88 20.68
N VAL A 546 -14.21 -2.51 19.55
CA VAL A 546 -13.00 -3.32 19.35
C VAL A 546 -12.31 -2.84 18.09
N ILE A 547 -10.99 -2.69 18.10
CA ILE A 547 -10.26 -2.30 16.88
C ILE A 547 -10.10 -3.52 15.96
N LYS A 548 -10.42 -3.34 14.67
CA LYS A 548 -10.15 -4.33 13.61
C LYS A 548 -8.64 -4.52 13.53
N LYS A 549 -8.16 -5.71 13.92
CA LYS A 549 -6.74 -6.07 13.89
C LYS A 549 -6.18 -6.16 12.48
#